data_AF-A0A929TW39-F1
#
_entry.id   AF-A0A929TW39-F1
#
_cell.length_a   1.000
_cell.length_b   1.000
_cell.length_c   1.000
_cell.angle_alpha   90.00
_cell.angle_beta   90.00
_cell.angle_gamma   90.00
#
_symmetry.space_group_name_H-M   'P 1'
#
loop_
_entity.id
_entity.type
_entity.pdbx_description
1 polymer ?
#
loop_
_entity_poly.entity_id
_entity_poly.type
_entity_poly.pdbx_seq_one_letter_code
_entity_poly.pdbx_strand_id
1 'polypeptide(L)' 'MKKYNVYIYDSESGCNQPVLVECKSKTEARAMGNKYIRLWRLVNGSVKSIDEVCE' A
#
# COMPACT_ATOMS: atom_id res chain seq x y z
N MET A 1 -10.77 9.88 -10.32
CA MET A 1 -9.84 9.49 -9.23
C MET A 1 -8.57 8.95 -9.87
N LYS A 2 -7.51 8.72 -9.10
CA LYS A 2 -6.24 8.18 -9.61
C LYS A 2 -6.02 6.79 -9.05
N LYS A 3 -5.39 5.91 -9.82
CA LYS A 3 -5.00 4.58 -9.39
C LYS A 3 -3.57 4.60 -8.87
N TYR A 4 -3.32 3.92 -7.76
CA TYR A 4 -2.01 3.81 -7.15
C TYR A 4 -1.71 2.36 -6.79
N ASN A 5 -0.51 1.89 -7.14
CA ASN A 5 0.07 0.67 -6.57
C ASN A 5 0.77 1.05 -5.27
N VAL A 6 0.27 0.53 -4.14
CA VAL A 6 0.87 0.70 -2.81
C VAL A 6 1.59 -0.58 -2.46
N TYR A 7 2.93 -0.53 -2.36
CA TYR A 7 3.73 -1.69 -2.01
C TYR A 7 3.88 -1.78 -0.50
N ILE A 8 3.29 -2.82 0.08
CA ILE A 8 3.32 -3.11 1.51
C ILE A 8 4.35 -4.20 1.76
N TYR A 9 5.34 -3.91 2.59
CA TYR A 9 6.28 -4.92 3.07
C TYR A 9 5.61 -5.77 4.14
N ASP A 10 5.62 -7.08 3.94
CA ASP A 10 5.30 -8.09 4.94
C ASP A 10 6.61 -8.68 5.47
N SER A 11 6.84 -8.53 6.78
CA SER A 11 8.07 -8.98 7.41
C SER A 11 8.14 -10.49 7.59
N GLU A 12 7.00 -11.18 7.63
CA GLU A 12 6.94 -12.64 7.81
C GLU A 12 7.37 -13.36 6.53
N SER A 13 6.94 -12.87 5.37
CA SER A 13 7.36 -13.38 4.06
C SER A 13 8.59 -12.69 3.47
N GLY A 14 9.02 -11.56 4.05
CA GLY A 14 10.12 -10.74 3.53
C GLY A 14 9.84 -10.13 2.15
N CYS A 15 8.57 -10.01 1.77
CA CYS A 15 8.14 -9.63 0.42
C CYS A 15 7.40 -8.28 0.42
N ASN A 16 7.44 -7.60 -0.74
CA ASN A 16 6.62 -6.41 -0.99
C ASN A 16 5.37 -6.81 -1.80
N GLN A 17 4.20 -6.73 -1.18
CA GLN A 17 2.92 -7.03 -1.82
C GLN A 17 2.31 -5.74 -2.40
N PRO A 18 2.02 -5.68 -3.71
CA PRO A 18 1.33 -4.54 -4.30
C PRO A 18 -0.17 -4.59 -3.96
N VAL A 19 -0.72 -3.45 -3.58
CA VAL A 19 -2.16 -3.24 -3.42
C VAL A 19 -2.59 -2.10 -4.33
N LEU A 20 -3.49 -2.40 -5.26
CA LEU A 20 -4.08 -1.38 -6.13
C LEU A 20 -5.18 -0.65 -5.36
N VAL A 21 -5.07 0.67 -5.25
CA VAL A 21 -6.07 1.54 -4.62
C VAL A 21 -6.45 2.67 -5.54
N GLU A 22 -7.71 3.08 -5.48
CA GLU A 22 -8.22 4.24 -6.20
C GLU A 22 -8.54 5.36 -5.22
N CYS A 23 -7.83 6.49 -5.32
CA CYS A 23 -7.96 7.62 -4.40
C CYS A 23 -7.53 8.94 -5.05
N LYS A 24 -7.62 10.06 -4.32
CA LYS A 24 -7.37 11.40 -4.89
C LYS A 24 -5.90 11.80 -4.89
N SER A 25 -5.09 11.20 -4.02
CA SER A 25 -3.70 11.60 -3.81
C SER A 25 -2.82 10.45 -3.28
N LYS A 26 -1.49 10.61 -3.37
CA LYS A 26 -0.52 9.71 -2.74
C LYS A 26 -0.66 9.65 -1.21
N THR A 27 -1.08 10.75 -0.57
CA THR A 27 -1.33 10.78 0.88
C THR A 27 -2.48 9.86 1.27
N GLU A 28 -3.59 9.90 0.52
CA GLU A 28 -4.71 8.97 0.71
C GLU A 28 -4.28 7.52 0.41
N ALA A 29 -3.49 7.29 -0.64
CA ALA A 29 -2.95 5.97 -0.96
C ALA A 29 -2.11 5.39 0.19
N ARG A 30 -1.27 6.22 0.84
CA ARG A 30 -0.49 5.82 2.02
C ARG A 30 -1.39 5.48 3.21
N ALA A 31 -2.43 6.26 3.45
CA ALA A 31 -3.40 6.00 4.51
C ALA A 31 -4.13 4.67 4.28
N MET A 32 -4.50 4.37 3.02
CA MET A 32 -5.09 3.09 2.63
C MET A 32 -4.10 1.94 2.83
N GLY A 33 -2.84 2.08 2.43
CA GLY A 33 -1.79 1.07 2.70
C GLY A 33 -1.63 0.77 4.19
N ASN A 34 -1.57 1.81 5.03
CA ASN A 34 -1.53 1.64 6.49
C ASN A 34 -2.79 0.97 7.05
N LYS A 35 -3.96 1.20 6.45
CA LYS A 35 -5.20 0.50 6.81
C LYS A 35 -5.10 -0.99 6.47
N TYR A 36 -4.56 -1.36 5.31
CA TYR A 36 -4.34 -2.77 4.94
C TYR A 36 -3.37 -3.47 5.87
N ILE A 37 -2.25 -2.85 6.24
CA ILE A 37 -1.31 -3.39 7.24
C ILE A 37 -2.04 -3.77 8.53
N ARG A 38 -2.93 -2.89 9.03
CA ARG A 38 -3.72 -3.15 10.25
C ARG A 38 -4.76 -4.25 10.05
N LEU A 39 -5.48 -4.24 8.93
CA LEU A 39 -6.53 -5.23 8.63
C LEU A 39 -5.97 -6.64 8.47
N TRP A 40 -4.83 -6.76 7.79
CA TRP A 40 -4.12 -8.04 7.60
C TRP A 40 -3.26 -8.43 8.80
N ARG A 41 -3.19 -7.58 9.84
CA ARG A 41 -2.39 -7.80 11.05
C ARG A 41 -0.93 -8.09 10.74
N LEU A 42 -0.38 -7.44 9.70
CA LEU A 42 1.02 -7.62 9.32
C LEU A 42 1.93 -7.08 10.41
N VAL A 43 2.58 -7.99 11.14
CA VAL A 43 3.55 -7.64 12.16
C VAL A 43 4.72 -6.94 11.48
N ASN A 44 5.10 -5.76 11.97
CA ASN A 44 6.12 -4.90 11.36
C ASN A 44 5.87 -4.54 9.88
N GLY A 45 4.61 -4.59 9.43
CA GLY A 45 4.24 -4.19 8.08
C GLY A 45 4.45 -2.70 7.83
N SER A 46 4.93 -2.32 6.64
CA SER A 46 5.16 -0.92 6.29
C SER A 46 4.95 -0.63 4.81
N VAL A 47 4.48 0.58 4.49
CA VAL A 47 4.40 1.05 3.10
C VAL A 47 5.80 1.43 2.61
N LYS A 48 6.29 0.75 1.57
CA LYS A 48 7.62 0.98 0.98
C LYS A 48 7.61 2.01 -0.13
N SER A 49 6.69 1.86 -1.09
CA SER A 49 6.56 2.76 -2.23
C SER A 49 5.10 2.91 -2.66
N ILE A 50 4.82 4.00 -3.37
CA ILE A 50 3.52 4.33 -3.93
C ILE A 50 3.73 4.86 -5.34
N ASP A 51 3.27 4.09 -6.31
CA ASP A 51 3.41 4.40 -7.72
C ASP A 51 2.04 4.75 -8.30
N GLU A 52 1.94 5.89 -8.98
CA GLU A 52 0.73 6.25 -9.72
C GLU A 52 0.66 5.39 -10.97
N VAL A 53 -0.48 4.72 -11.19
CA VAL A 53 -0.74 3.95 -12.39
C VAL A 53 -1.34 4.92 -13.40
N CYS A 54 -0.53 5.34 -14.37
CA CYS A 54 -1.03 6.02 -15.57
C CYS A 54 -1.62 4.96 -16.50
N GLU A 55 -2.92 5.06 -16.81
CA GLU A 55 -3.54 4.31 -17.90
C GLU A 55 -3.16 4.90 -19.26
#